data_AF-A0A1H8TUX3-F1
#
_entry.id   AF-A0A1H8TUX3-F1
#
_cell.length_a   1.000
_cell.length_b   1.000
_cell.length_c   1.000
_cell.angle_alpha   90.00
_cell.angle_beta   90.00
_cell.angle_gamma   90.00
#
_symmetry.space_group_name_H-M   'P 1'
#
loop_
_entity.id
_entity.type
_entity.pdbx_description
1 polymer ?
#
loop_
_entity_poly.entity_id
_entity_poly.type
_entity_poly.pdbx_seq_one_letter_code
_entity_poly.pdbx_strand_id
1 'polypeptide(L)'
;MSKLNESAIEALAIQLFEQLGYSHVYAPDIAPDGDRPERTRYDQVLLPGRLQKVLQRINPSMGSAVLQAALKEVERIHSPELLANNETFHRLLTEGVKVSTQQDGNERGDIVWLIDFDNPGQNEFVVANQFTVIENNQNKRPDLVLFINGMPLAVIELKNAADENATLQSAYQQICTYKHAIPGLFTTTRC
;
A
#
# COMPACT_ATOMS: atom_id res chain seq x y z
N MET A 1 -21.09 22.11 21.96
CA MET A 1 -20.24 20.92 21.75
C MET A 1 -20.19 20.64 20.27
N SER A 2 -19.00 20.65 19.67
CA SER A 2 -18.81 20.33 18.24
C SER A 2 -19.30 18.91 17.98
N LYS A 3 -20.29 18.73 17.10
CA LYS A 3 -20.68 17.39 16.64
C LYS A 3 -19.45 16.75 16.00
N LEU A 4 -18.96 15.66 16.58
CA LEU A 4 -17.98 14.79 15.93
C LEU A 4 -18.61 14.32 14.62
N ASN A 5 -18.13 14.84 13.50
CA ASN A 5 -18.48 14.37 12.17
C ASN A 5 -17.32 13.54 11.61
N GLU A 6 -17.57 12.81 10.55
CA GLU A 6 -16.60 11.89 9.93
C GLU A 6 -15.29 12.59 9.56
N SER A 7 -15.35 13.82 9.04
CA SER A 7 -14.16 14.63 8.73
C SER A 7 -13.32 14.97 9.98
N ALA A 8 -13.95 15.20 11.13
CA ALA A 8 -13.23 15.41 12.39
C ALA A 8 -12.56 14.12 12.89
N ILE A 9 -13.20 12.97 12.67
CA ILE A 9 -12.63 11.66 13.01
C ILE A 9 -11.45 11.34 12.07
N GLU A 10 -11.58 11.62 10.78
CA GLU A 10 -10.50 11.46 9.79
C GLU A 10 -9.29 12.32 10.15
N ALA A 11 -9.50 13.61 10.44
CA ALA A 11 -8.44 14.51 10.86
C ALA A 11 -7.74 14.03 12.14
N LEU A 12 -8.51 13.54 13.13
CA LEU A 12 -7.95 12.98 14.36
C LEU A 12 -7.14 11.71 14.09
N ALA A 13 -7.65 10.80 13.24
CA ALA A 13 -6.94 9.58 12.88
C ALA A 13 -5.60 9.87 12.19
N ILE A 14 -5.59 10.83 11.25
CA ILE A 14 -4.36 11.28 10.59
C ILE A 14 -3.36 11.82 11.63
N GLN A 15 -3.80 12.69 12.55
CA GLN A 15 -2.93 13.23 13.61
C GLN A 15 -2.33 12.13 14.49
N LEU A 16 -3.10 11.08 14.81
CA LEU A 16 -2.59 9.94 15.57
C LEU A 16 -1.51 9.18 14.78
N PHE A 17 -1.70 8.99 13.48
CA PHE A 17 -0.69 8.36 12.62
C PHE A 17 0.58 9.23 12.51
N GLU A 18 0.43 10.55 12.40
CA GLU A 18 1.58 11.47 12.40
C GLU A 18 2.40 11.38 13.70
N GLN A 19 1.75 11.25 14.85
CA GLN A 19 2.42 11.01 16.14
C GLN A 19 3.17 9.67 16.19
N LEU A 20 2.71 8.67 15.43
CA LEU A 20 3.37 7.38 15.29
C LEU A 20 4.50 7.41 14.23
N GLY A 21 4.77 8.56 13.61
CA GLY A 21 5.84 8.74 12.62
C GLY A 21 5.42 8.51 11.17
N TYR A 22 4.11 8.42 10.90
CA TYR A 22 3.62 8.41 9.51
C TYR A 22 3.64 9.82 8.93
N SER A 23 3.93 9.91 7.64
CA SER A 23 3.71 11.13 6.87
C SER A 23 2.29 11.13 6.28
N HIS A 24 1.59 12.25 6.39
CA HIS A 24 0.28 12.41 5.75
C HIS A 24 0.42 12.76 4.27
N VAL A 25 -0.38 12.11 3.43
CA VAL A 25 -0.53 12.43 2.01
C VAL A 25 -2.00 12.59 1.66
N TYR A 26 -2.35 13.70 1.02
CA TYR A 26 -3.66 13.84 0.39
C TYR A 26 -3.66 13.07 -0.94
N ALA A 27 -4.34 11.92 -1.00
CA ALA A 27 -4.21 11.02 -2.13
C ALA A 27 -4.61 11.61 -3.51
N PRO A 28 -5.54 12.58 -3.60
CA PRO A 28 -5.81 13.28 -4.85
C PRO A 28 -4.60 14.03 -5.43
N ASP A 29 -3.67 14.54 -4.59
CA ASP A 29 -2.45 15.20 -5.08
C ASP A 29 -1.53 14.22 -5.82
N ILE A 30 -1.50 12.96 -5.38
CA ILE A 30 -0.63 11.91 -5.93
C ILE A 30 -1.33 11.00 -6.94
N ALA A 31 -2.58 11.31 -7.28
CA ALA A 31 -3.34 10.63 -8.33
C ALA A 31 -2.73 10.89 -9.73
N PRO A 32 -3.07 10.09 -10.75
CA PRO A 32 -2.51 10.25 -12.10
C PRO A 32 -2.71 11.64 -12.72
N ASP A 33 -3.80 12.31 -12.36
CA ASP A 33 -4.21 13.65 -12.78
C ASP A 33 -4.09 14.70 -11.65
N GLY A 34 -3.37 14.35 -10.58
CA GLY A 34 -3.11 15.23 -9.44
C GLY A 34 -1.93 16.18 -9.67
N ASP A 35 -1.70 17.07 -8.70
CA ASP A 35 -0.64 18.09 -8.77
C ASP A 35 0.78 17.51 -8.73
N ARG A 36 0.96 16.37 -8.06
CA ARG A 36 2.25 15.70 -7.83
C ARG A 36 2.10 14.19 -8.04
N PRO A 37 1.83 13.74 -9.28
CA PRO A 37 1.45 12.36 -9.55
C PRO A 37 2.56 11.39 -9.14
N GLU A 38 2.21 10.41 -8.31
CA GLU A 38 3.10 9.29 -7.96
C GLU A 38 2.65 7.96 -8.59
N ARG A 39 1.50 7.99 -9.26
CA ARG A 39 0.89 6.88 -9.98
C ARG A 39 0.60 7.28 -11.41
N THR A 40 0.71 6.35 -12.34
CA THR A 40 0.39 6.62 -13.76
C THR A 40 -1.04 6.23 -14.14
N ARG A 41 -1.68 5.39 -13.31
CA ARG A 41 -3.05 4.89 -13.54
C ARG A 41 -3.80 4.75 -12.22
N TYR A 42 -5.12 4.78 -12.27
CA TYR A 42 -5.99 4.66 -11.09
C TYR A 42 -6.10 3.21 -10.57
N ASP A 43 -5.79 2.20 -11.37
CA ASP A 43 -5.71 0.79 -10.96
C ASP A 43 -4.36 0.45 -10.30
N GLN A 44 -3.37 1.34 -10.42
CA GLN A 44 -2.07 1.18 -9.77
C GLN A 44 -2.22 1.49 -8.27
N VAL A 45 -2.13 0.45 -7.44
CA VAL A 45 -2.25 0.59 -5.98
C VAL A 45 -0.91 0.81 -5.28
N LEU A 46 0.18 0.37 -5.89
CA LEU A 46 1.54 0.60 -5.38
C LEU A 46 2.01 2.02 -5.71
N LEU A 47 2.91 2.57 -4.89
CA LEU A 47 3.65 3.80 -5.15
C LEU A 47 5.09 3.41 -5.53
N PRO A 48 5.35 3.05 -6.80
CA PRO A 48 6.61 2.41 -7.21
C PRO A 48 7.82 3.30 -7.00
N GLY A 49 7.68 4.62 -7.17
CA GLY A 49 8.76 5.58 -6.94
C GLY A 49 9.20 5.63 -5.47
N ARG A 50 8.27 5.47 -4.53
CA ARG A 50 8.57 5.37 -3.10
C ARG A 50 9.24 4.04 -2.78
N LEU A 51 8.66 2.94 -3.27
CA LEU A 51 9.22 1.60 -3.08
C LEU A 51 10.66 1.53 -3.60
N GLN A 52 10.92 1.99 -4.81
CA GLN A 52 12.26 2.02 -5.40
C GLN A 52 13.28 2.76 -4.52
N LYS A 53 12.92 3.95 -4.00
CA LYS A 53 13.81 4.74 -3.13
C LYS A 53 14.14 3.99 -1.84
N VAL A 54 13.16 3.32 -1.23
CA VAL A 54 13.41 2.54 -0.01
C VAL A 54 14.21 1.28 -0.30
N LEU A 55 13.92 0.57 -1.39
CA LEU A 55 14.69 -0.62 -1.79
C LEU A 55 16.18 -0.30 -1.96
N GLN A 56 16.52 0.85 -2.53
CA GLN A 56 17.90 1.33 -2.64
C GLN A 56 18.54 1.62 -1.27
N ARG A 57 17.76 2.17 -0.33
CA ARG A 57 18.20 2.50 1.01
C ARG A 57 18.47 1.26 1.88
N ILE A 58 17.56 0.28 1.85
CA ILE A 58 17.62 -0.91 2.72
C ILE A 58 18.43 -2.06 2.12
N ASN A 59 18.72 -2.02 0.81
CA ASN A 59 19.57 -2.99 0.12
C ASN A 59 20.77 -2.31 -0.58
N PRO A 60 21.65 -1.58 0.15
CA PRO A 60 22.68 -0.73 -0.45
C PRO A 60 23.76 -1.48 -1.25
N SER A 61 23.93 -2.79 -1.03
CA SER A 61 24.88 -3.62 -1.77
C SER A 61 24.35 -4.11 -3.12
N MET A 62 23.07 -3.88 -3.43
CA MET A 62 22.42 -4.44 -4.61
C MET A 62 22.47 -3.46 -5.80
N GLY A 63 22.75 -3.99 -6.99
CA GLY A 63 22.72 -3.22 -8.22
C GLY A 63 21.31 -2.76 -8.59
N SER A 64 21.20 -1.63 -9.30
CA SER A 64 19.91 -1.07 -9.73
C SER A 64 19.07 -2.06 -10.55
N ALA A 65 19.70 -2.89 -11.38
CA ALA A 65 19.02 -3.92 -12.16
C ALA A 65 18.34 -4.99 -11.28
N VAL A 66 18.98 -5.40 -10.18
CA VAL A 66 18.43 -6.37 -9.21
C VAL A 66 17.22 -5.77 -8.50
N LEU A 67 17.34 -4.52 -8.04
CA LEU A 67 16.24 -3.83 -7.37
C LEU A 67 15.05 -3.58 -8.30
N GLN A 68 15.31 -3.26 -9.57
CA GLN A 68 14.26 -3.12 -10.58
C GLN A 68 13.57 -4.44 -10.90
N ALA A 69 14.32 -5.55 -10.93
CA ALA A 69 13.72 -6.87 -11.07
C ALA A 69 12.84 -7.21 -9.86
N ALA A 70 13.30 -6.93 -8.64
CA ALA A 70 12.51 -7.16 -7.43
C ALA A 70 11.21 -6.34 -7.42
N LEU A 71 11.29 -5.05 -7.79
CA LEU A 71 10.11 -4.18 -7.90
C LEU A 71 9.10 -4.73 -8.90
N LYS A 72 9.56 -5.23 -10.07
CA LYS A 72 8.68 -5.84 -11.07
C LYS A 72 8.01 -7.12 -10.56
N GLU A 73 8.68 -7.92 -9.74
CA GLU A 73 8.07 -9.12 -9.15
C GLU A 73 6.93 -8.75 -8.19
N VAL A 74 7.07 -7.66 -7.43
CA VAL A 74 5.98 -7.15 -6.58
C VAL A 74 4.82 -6.59 -7.42
N GLU A 75 5.11 -5.86 -8.50
CA GLU A 75 4.09 -5.32 -9.41
C GLU A 75 3.32 -6.41 -10.19
N ARG A 76 3.94 -7.57 -10.41
CA ARG A 76 3.38 -8.68 -11.19
C ARG A 76 2.47 -9.60 -10.40
N ILE A 77 2.31 -9.41 -9.08
CA ILE A 77 1.43 -10.25 -8.27
C ILE A 77 0.00 -10.07 -8.76
N HIS A 78 -0.44 -11.03 -9.54
CA HIS A 78 -1.76 -11.04 -10.14
C HIS A 78 -2.23 -12.48 -10.35
N SER A 79 -3.26 -12.84 -9.61
CA SER A 79 -4.03 -14.09 -9.71
C SER A 79 -5.51 -13.76 -9.58
N PRO A 80 -6.42 -14.54 -10.20
CA PRO A 80 -7.85 -14.46 -9.93
C PRO A 80 -8.21 -14.69 -8.45
N GLU A 81 -7.35 -15.40 -7.71
CA GLU A 81 -7.59 -15.69 -6.29
C GLU A 81 -6.85 -14.70 -5.38
N LEU A 82 -7.61 -13.84 -4.70
CA LEU A 82 -7.07 -12.85 -3.76
C LEU A 82 -6.24 -13.48 -2.63
N LEU A 83 -6.66 -14.64 -2.11
CA LEU A 83 -5.93 -15.32 -1.04
C LEU A 83 -4.54 -15.76 -1.52
N ALA A 84 -4.45 -16.29 -2.73
CA ALA A 84 -3.17 -16.67 -3.35
C ALA A 84 -2.27 -15.44 -3.55
N ASN A 85 -2.82 -14.32 -4.03
CA ASN A 85 -2.10 -13.05 -4.15
C ASN A 85 -1.51 -12.59 -2.81
N ASN A 86 -2.34 -12.63 -1.76
CA ASN A 86 -1.96 -12.21 -0.42
C ASN A 86 -0.88 -13.12 0.18
N GLU A 87 -0.98 -14.44 -0.05
CA GLU A 87 0.04 -15.41 0.37
C GLU A 87 1.37 -15.18 -0.37
N THR A 88 1.32 -15.00 -1.70
CA THR A 88 2.50 -14.67 -2.51
C THR A 88 3.16 -13.39 -2.00
N PHE A 89 2.38 -12.32 -1.82
CA PHE A 89 2.90 -11.05 -1.32
C PHE A 89 3.51 -11.19 0.08
N HIS A 90 2.82 -11.88 1.00
CA HIS A 90 3.34 -12.13 2.34
C HIS A 90 4.67 -12.89 2.31
N ARG A 91 4.83 -13.84 1.39
CA ARG A 91 6.09 -14.57 1.23
C ARG A 91 7.21 -13.63 0.76
N LEU A 92 6.95 -12.79 -0.24
CA LEU A 92 7.92 -11.78 -0.66
C LEU A 92 8.28 -10.81 0.47
N LEU A 93 7.32 -10.47 1.32
CA LEU A 93 7.51 -9.57 2.45
C LEU A 93 8.40 -10.18 3.55
N THR A 94 8.23 -11.48 3.83
CA THR A 94 8.84 -12.17 4.98
C THR A 94 10.10 -12.96 4.61
N GLU A 95 10.21 -13.44 3.37
CA GLU A 95 11.36 -14.22 2.87
C GLU A 95 12.24 -13.40 1.92
N GLY A 96 11.81 -12.19 1.54
CA GLY A 96 12.45 -11.36 0.54
C GLY A 96 12.14 -11.81 -0.90
N VAL A 97 12.42 -10.91 -1.85
CA VAL A 97 12.26 -11.18 -3.28
C VAL A 97 13.53 -11.83 -3.81
N LYS A 98 13.41 -13.08 -4.26
CA LYS A 98 14.51 -13.82 -4.89
C LYS A 98 14.66 -13.36 -6.34
N VAL A 99 15.83 -12.80 -6.67
CA VAL A 99 16.15 -12.35 -8.02
C VAL A 99 17.38 -13.11 -8.50
N SER A 100 17.23 -13.87 -9.59
CA SER A 100 18.36 -14.47 -10.31
C SER A 100 18.92 -13.48 -11.32
N THR A 101 20.21 -13.17 -11.22
CA THR A 101 20.93 -12.44 -12.27
C THR A 101 22.09 -13.26 -12.82
N GLN A 102 22.35 -13.10 -14.12
CA GLN A 102 23.54 -13.65 -14.78
C GLN A 102 24.67 -12.66 -14.59
N GLN A 103 25.67 -13.01 -13.78
CA GLN A 103 26.87 -12.22 -13.60
C GLN A 103 28.08 -13.09 -13.96
N ASP A 104 28.88 -12.63 -14.93
CA ASP A 104 30.10 -13.32 -15.39
C ASP A 104 29.89 -14.80 -15.82
N GLY A 105 28.72 -15.11 -16.38
CA GLY A 105 28.35 -16.46 -16.86
C GLY A 105 27.88 -17.42 -15.76
N ASN A 106 27.79 -16.97 -14.51
CA ASN A 106 27.20 -17.72 -13.40
C ASN A 106 25.86 -17.10 -12.96
N GLU A 107 24.92 -17.95 -12.56
CA GLU A 107 23.66 -17.52 -11.96
C GLU A 107 23.89 -17.19 -10.49
N ARG A 108 23.66 -15.93 -10.11
CA ARG A 108 23.67 -15.47 -8.72
C ARG A 108 22.24 -15.19 -8.29
N GLY A 109 21.79 -15.91 -7.26
CA GLY A 109 20.53 -15.63 -6.59
C GLY A 109 20.74 -14.61 -5.49
N ASP A 110 20.22 -13.39 -5.68
CA ASP A 110 20.20 -12.35 -4.66
C ASP A 110 18.81 -12.27 -4.00
N ILE A 111 18.76 -11.87 -2.73
CA ILE A 111 17.52 -11.65 -1.98
C ILE A 111 17.39 -10.16 -1.72
N VAL A 112 16.30 -9.57 -2.18
CA VAL A 112 15.97 -8.16 -1.96
C VAL A 112 14.89 -8.06 -0.90
N TRP A 113 15.17 -7.32 0.17
CA TRP A 113 14.21 -7.07 1.24
C TRP A 113 13.28 -5.91 0.88
N LEU A 114 11.99 -6.07 1.13
CA LEU A 114 10.96 -5.04 0.88
C LEU A 114 10.70 -4.15 2.11
N ILE A 115 10.94 -4.68 3.32
CA ILE A 115 10.82 -3.98 4.60
C ILE A 115 12.08 -4.30 5.41
N ASP A 116 12.63 -3.28 6.06
CA ASP A 116 13.68 -3.44 7.06
C ASP A 116 13.03 -3.64 8.44
N PHE A 117 12.91 -4.90 8.87
CA PHE A 117 12.34 -5.24 10.18
C PHE A 117 13.34 -5.01 11.33
N ASP A 118 14.64 -5.06 11.05
CA ASP A 118 15.70 -4.88 12.04
C ASP A 118 15.88 -3.41 12.40
N ASN A 119 15.71 -2.51 11.42
CA ASN A 119 15.73 -1.07 11.62
C ASN A 119 14.49 -0.39 11.02
N PRO A 120 13.35 -0.38 11.74
CA PRO A 120 12.10 0.18 11.24
C PRO A 120 12.20 1.65 10.78
N GLY A 121 13.16 2.43 11.31
CA GLY A 121 13.40 3.82 10.90
C GLY A 121 13.92 3.98 9.47
N GLN A 122 14.37 2.89 8.83
CA GLN A 122 14.73 2.85 7.41
C GLN A 122 13.54 2.56 6.49
N ASN A 123 12.33 2.39 7.04
CA ASN A 123 11.10 2.32 6.25
C ASN A 123 10.46 3.71 6.11
N GLU A 124 9.61 3.84 5.11
CA GLU A 124 8.74 4.99 4.92
C GLU A 124 7.31 4.60 5.29
N PHE A 125 6.68 5.36 6.17
CA PHE A 125 5.31 5.17 6.61
C PHE A 125 4.45 6.33 6.11
N VAL A 126 3.36 6.02 5.40
CA VAL A 126 2.45 7.03 4.83
C VAL A 126 1.01 6.68 5.20
N VAL A 127 0.27 7.67 5.69
CA VAL A 127 -1.18 7.63 5.80
C VAL A 127 -1.75 8.48 4.67
N ALA A 128 -2.45 7.84 3.74
CA ALA A 128 -3.07 8.53 2.61
C ALA A 128 -4.58 8.58 2.81
N ASN A 129 -5.17 9.78 2.81
CA ASN A 129 -6.62 9.92 2.84
C ASN A 129 -7.21 10.05 1.42
N GLN A 130 -8.43 9.52 1.24
CA GLN A 130 -9.18 9.60 -0.02
C GLN A 130 -8.52 8.93 -1.23
N PHE A 131 -7.86 7.79 -1.02
CA PHE A 131 -7.13 7.07 -2.06
C PHE A 131 -8.06 6.43 -3.10
N THR A 132 -8.22 7.10 -4.25
CA THR A 132 -9.12 6.62 -5.30
C THR A 132 -8.46 5.49 -6.11
N VAL A 133 -9.18 4.38 -6.25
CA VAL A 133 -8.83 3.23 -7.08
C VAL A 133 -9.96 2.97 -8.08
N ILE A 134 -9.59 2.82 -9.35
CA ILE A 134 -10.54 2.48 -10.42
C ILE A 134 -10.08 1.18 -11.05
N GLU A 135 -10.87 0.12 -10.86
CA GLU A 135 -10.60 -1.22 -11.38
C GLU A 135 -11.92 -1.84 -11.84
N ASN A 136 -11.93 -2.62 -12.91
CA ASN A 136 -13.14 -3.31 -13.41
C ASN A 136 -14.36 -2.37 -13.60
N ASN A 137 -14.13 -1.13 -14.06
CA ASN A 137 -15.13 -0.05 -14.17
C ASN A 137 -15.83 0.33 -12.85
N GLN A 138 -15.29 -0.09 -11.71
CA GLN A 138 -15.72 0.32 -10.38
C GLN A 138 -14.78 1.40 -9.85
N ASN A 139 -15.35 2.47 -9.33
CA ASN A 139 -14.62 3.53 -8.65
C ASN A 139 -14.87 3.43 -7.15
N LYS A 140 -13.80 3.24 -6.37
CA LYS A 140 -13.86 3.18 -4.91
C LYS A 140 -12.79 4.09 -4.31
N ARG A 141 -13.13 4.66 -3.15
CA ARG A 141 -12.30 5.59 -2.40
C ARG A 141 -12.44 5.24 -0.92
N PRO A 142 -11.49 4.46 -0.37
CA PRO A 142 -11.41 4.25 1.07
C PRO A 142 -11.06 5.56 1.79
N ASP A 143 -11.43 5.64 3.07
CA ASP A 143 -11.18 6.85 3.86
C ASP A 143 -9.68 7.04 4.08
N LEU A 144 -9.00 6.01 4.61
CA LEU A 144 -7.55 5.99 4.81
C LEU A 144 -6.92 4.71 4.27
N VAL A 145 -5.73 4.84 3.67
CA VAL A 145 -4.87 3.72 3.26
C VAL A 145 -3.49 3.94 3.87
N LEU A 146 -3.00 2.92 4.57
CA LEU A 146 -1.67 2.92 5.17
C LEU A 146 -0.68 2.24 4.23
N PHE A 147 0.40 2.95 3.92
CA PHE A 147 1.50 2.44 3.12
C PHE A 147 2.74 2.24 3.98
N ILE A 148 3.47 1.16 3.69
CA ILE A 148 4.85 0.97 4.11
C ILE A 148 5.70 0.84 2.85
N ASN A 149 6.71 1.70 2.71
CA ASN A 149 7.61 1.73 1.56
C ASN A 149 6.88 1.82 0.21
N GLY A 150 5.73 2.51 0.17
CA GLY A 150 4.89 2.60 -1.04
C GLY A 150 4.02 1.37 -1.35
N MET A 151 3.98 0.36 -0.47
CA MET A 151 3.06 -0.77 -0.57
C MET A 151 1.85 -0.55 0.36
N PRO A 152 0.59 -0.61 -0.12
CA PRO A 152 -0.58 -0.48 0.76
C PRO A 152 -0.74 -1.77 1.57
N LEU A 153 -0.74 -1.65 2.90
CA LEU A 153 -0.83 -2.81 3.80
C LEU A 153 -2.10 -2.84 4.64
N ALA A 154 -2.75 -1.69 4.84
CA ALA A 154 -3.98 -1.57 5.59
C ALA A 154 -4.92 -0.54 4.96
N VAL A 155 -6.21 -0.84 5.00
CA VAL A 155 -7.31 0.05 4.60
C VAL A 155 -8.17 0.28 5.84
N ILE A 156 -8.47 1.53 6.14
CA ILE A 156 -9.27 1.92 7.30
C ILE A 156 -10.48 2.68 6.81
N GLU A 157 -11.65 2.18 7.19
CA GLU A 157 -12.93 2.83 7.00
C GLU A 157 -13.37 3.44 8.32
N LEU A 158 -13.69 4.73 8.28
CA LEU A 158 -14.17 5.48 9.42
C LEU A 158 -15.70 5.51 9.37
N LYS A 159 -16.30 5.60 10.54
CA LYS A 159 -17.74 5.78 10.67
C LYS A 159 -18.02 6.77 11.77
N ASN A 160 -19.08 7.56 11.58
CA ASN A 160 -19.54 8.47 12.60
C ASN A 160 -20.14 7.69 13.77
N ALA A 161 -19.53 7.78 14.95
CA ALA A 161 -20.02 7.16 16.18
C ALA A 161 -21.39 7.67 16.64
N ALA A 162 -21.86 8.81 16.11
CA ALA A 162 -23.18 9.38 16.41
C ALA A 162 -24.29 8.91 15.45
N ASP A 163 -23.97 8.09 14.45
CA ASP A 163 -24.96 7.50 13.55
C ASP A 163 -25.42 6.14 14.11
N GLU A 164 -26.70 6.02 14.47
CA GLU A 164 -27.27 4.77 15.01
C GLU A 164 -27.20 3.60 14.01
N ASN A 165 -27.03 3.88 12.71
CA ASN A 165 -26.87 2.87 11.65
C ASN A 165 -25.40 2.52 11.35
N ALA A 166 -24.44 3.28 11.89
CA ALA A 166 -23.01 3.04 11.73
C ALA A 166 -22.53 1.86 12.61
N THR A 167 -22.95 0.65 12.21
CA THR A 167 -22.56 -0.59 12.89
C THR A 167 -21.23 -1.10 12.36
N LEU A 168 -20.48 -1.86 13.19
CA LEU A 168 -19.30 -2.61 12.75
C LEU A 168 -19.59 -3.50 11.53
N GLN A 169 -20.81 -4.02 11.44
CA GLN A 169 -21.28 -4.81 10.31
C GLN A 169 -21.32 -4.02 8.99
N SER A 170 -21.77 -2.76 9.03
CA SER A 170 -21.79 -1.89 7.85
C SER A 170 -20.37 -1.57 7.34
N ALA A 171 -19.44 -1.29 8.25
CA ALA A 171 -18.03 -1.08 7.90
C ALA A 171 -17.40 -2.35 7.32
N TYR A 172 -17.67 -3.52 7.91
CA TYR A 172 -17.23 -4.80 7.37
C TYR A 172 -17.77 -5.05 5.95
N GLN A 173 -19.05 -4.78 5.71
CA GLN A 173 -19.67 -4.92 4.39
C GLN A 173 -19.05 -3.96 3.36
N GLN A 174 -18.65 -2.76 3.78
CA GLN A 174 -17.94 -1.79 2.94
C GLN A 174 -16.56 -2.32 2.51
N ILE A 175 -15.78 -2.86 3.45
CA ILE A 175 -14.50 -3.51 3.13
C ILE A 175 -14.72 -4.73 2.20
N CYS A 176 -15.73 -5.56 2.46
CA CYS A 176 -16.08 -6.67 1.58
C CYS A 176 -16.46 -6.19 0.18
N THR A 177 -17.17 -5.06 0.06
CA THR A 177 -17.50 -4.45 -1.23
C THR A 177 -16.24 -4.02 -1.98
N TYR A 178 -15.26 -3.45 -1.28
CA TYR A 178 -13.99 -3.07 -1.90
C TYR A 178 -13.21 -4.28 -2.37
N LYS A 179 -13.14 -5.37 -1.59
CA LYS A 179 -12.48 -6.62 -2.02
C LYS A 179 -13.00 -7.14 -3.36
N HIS A 180 -14.31 -7.02 -3.61
CA HIS A 180 -14.91 -7.47 -4.86
C HIS A 180 -14.75 -6.44 -5.99
N ALA A 181 -14.85 -5.15 -5.67
CA ALA A 181 -14.86 -4.08 -6.68
C ALA A 181 -13.45 -3.68 -7.15
N ILE A 182 -12.49 -3.63 -6.24
CA ILE A 182 -11.09 -3.21 -6.45
C ILE A 182 -10.12 -4.24 -5.85
N PRO A 183 -10.15 -5.51 -6.31
CA PRO A 183 -9.35 -6.59 -5.75
C PRO A 183 -7.84 -6.28 -5.72
N GLY A 184 -7.32 -5.47 -6.65
CA GLY A 184 -5.90 -5.09 -6.68
C GLY A 184 -5.41 -4.45 -5.38
N LEU A 185 -6.24 -3.66 -4.68
CA LEU A 185 -5.87 -3.04 -3.39
C LEU A 185 -5.68 -4.09 -2.28
N PHE A 186 -6.33 -5.24 -2.40
CA PHE A 186 -6.28 -6.35 -1.45
C PHE A 186 -5.31 -7.46 -1.88
N THR A 187 -4.50 -7.24 -2.90
CA THR A 187 -3.34 -8.09 -3.19
C THR A 187 -2.29 -7.99 -2.08
N THR A 188 -2.03 -6.77 -1.58
CA THR A 188 -1.02 -6.51 -0.55
C THR A 188 -1.60 -6.19 0.83
N THR A 189 -2.87 -5.79 0.88
CA THR A 189 -3.56 -5.46 2.12
C THR A 189 -4.06 -6.70 2.84
N ARG A 190 -3.81 -6.80 4.15
CA ARG A 190 -4.50 -7.76 5.03
C ARG A 190 -5.73 -7.13 5.67
N CYS A 191 -6.80 -7.90 5.80
CA CYS A 191 -8.00 -7.51 6.54
C CYS A 191 -8.17 -8.39 7.76
#